data_AF-A0A1E4HLK6-F1
#
_entry.id   AF-A0A1E4HLK6-F1
#
_cell.length_a   1.000
_cell.length_b   1.000
_cell.length_c   1.000
_cell.angle_alpha   90.00
_cell.angle_beta   90.00
_cell.angle_gamma   90.00
#
_symmetry.space_group_name_H-M   'P 1'
#
loop_
_entity.id
_entity.type
_entity.pdbx_description
1 polymer ?
#
loop_
_entity_poly.entity_id
_entity_poly.type
_entity_poly.pdbx_seq_one_letter_code
_entity_poly.pdbx_strand_id
1 'polypeptide(L)'
;APDAAAEPPKEVVLQAETILIATGSSPVRPPMFPFEHIRVHDSDEILEMDRLPRTLAVVGAGVIGSEYACTFAALGVKVWMIDGRGELLPMLDADLSKALEASMREKLGITFLWNRRVTACEAPEHGDEVTLTIDDDPSQKLTVEGVLIAAGRSSNTQNLNLEAAGLVPGNRGLLVVDEHYRTSVPHIYAAGDVIGYPALASTSMEQARVAMCHACHVGLKLHVSSLLPTGIYTIPEASMVGASEEEVKKAGIPYVVGRASYAQSSRGEIIGDDTGFLKLIFRRDDMKLLGVHVLGEHATELVHIGVIAMQTDSTVELFNRACFNFPTLGDMYKSAAYNAIWTRNGEAEAATETMPERV
;
A
#
# COMPACT_ATOMS: atom_id res chain seq x y z
N ALA A 1 25.54 -27.69 27.99
CA ALA A 1 25.36 -28.99 27.32
C ALA A 1 25.51 -28.73 25.84
N PRO A 2 26.37 -29.48 25.11
CA PRO A 2 26.50 -29.29 23.68
C PRO A 2 25.22 -29.73 22.98
N ASP A 3 24.91 -29.07 21.87
CA ASP A 3 23.76 -29.25 21.00
C ASP A 3 23.35 -30.71 20.83
N ALA A 4 22.17 -31.05 21.34
CA ALA A 4 21.41 -32.14 20.77
C ALA A 4 20.93 -31.65 19.40
N ALA A 5 21.66 -32.02 18.35
CA ALA A 5 21.23 -31.82 16.98
C ALA A 5 19.79 -32.34 16.85
N ALA A 6 18.84 -31.43 16.60
CA ALA A 6 17.45 -31.80 16.38
C ALA A 6 17.42 -32.84 15.26
N GLU A 7 16.75 -33.98 15.51
CA GLU A 7 16.55 -34.99 14.46
C GLU A 7 15.91 -34.28 13.24
N PRO A 8 16.41 -34.53 12.02
CA PRO A 8 15.82 -33.93 10.84
C PRO A 8 14.32 -34.28 10.81
N PRO A 9 13.46 -33.32 10.45
CA PRO A 9 12.02 -33.55 10.46
C PRO A 9 11.70 -34.78 9.62
N LYS A 10 10.95 -35.71 10.22
CA LYS A 10 10.54 -36.94 9.54
C LYS A 10 9.76 -36.58 8.27
N GLU A 11 10.28 -36.99 7.12
CA GLU A 11 9.57 -36.82 5.85
C GLU A 11 8.26 -37.62 5.86
N VAL A 12 7.17 -36.97 5.48
CA VAL A 12 5.83 -37.57 5.35
C VAL A 12 5.31 -37.32 3.94
N VAL A 13 4.91 -38.38 3.25
CA VAL A 13 4.25 -38.28 1.95
C VAL A 13 2.76 -38.10 2.17
N LEU A 14 2.21 -37.00 1.66
CA LEU A 14 0.78 -36.71 1.64
C LEU A 14 0.24 -36.81 0.21
N GLN A 15 -1.00 -37.28 0.08
CA GLN A 15 -1.74 -37.31 -1.19
C GLN A 15 -3.00 -36.46 -1.04
N ALA A 16 -3.31 -35.66 -2.07
CA ALA A 16 -4.47 -34.79 -2.09
C ALA A 16 -5.09 -34.77 -3.49
N GLU A 17 -6.42 -34.67 -3.56
CA GLU A 17 -7.14 -34.50 -4.82
C GLU A 17 -6.98 -33.08 -5.39
N THR A 18 -6.78 -32.10 -4.51
CA THR A 18 -6.60 -30.68 -4.84
C THR A 18 -5.47 -30.10 -4.00
N ILE A 19 -4.62 -29.27 -4.61
CA ILE A 19 -3.53 -28.55 -3.94
C ILE A 19 -3.71 -27.04 -4.18
N LEU A 20 -3.60 -26.23 -3.12
CA LEU A 20 -3.50 -24.77 -3.22
C LEU A 20 -2.09 -24.33 -2.82
N ILE A 21 -1.35 -23.74 -3.75
CA ILE A 21 -0.06 -23.11 -3.48
C ILE A 21 -0.32 -21.68 -2.98
N ALA A 22 -0.04 -21.45 -1.70
CA ALA A 22 -0.18 -20.15 -1.05
C ALA A 22 1.06 -19.80 -0.23
N THR A 23 2.25 -20.01 -0.81
CA THR A 23 3.55 -19.85 -0.13
C THR A 23 3.97 -18.39 0.07
N GLY A 24 3.19 -17.45 -0.44
CA GLY A 24 3.44 -16.01 -0.30
C GLY A 24 4.74 -15.58 -0.99
N SER A 25 5.38 -14.58 -0.38
CA SER A 25 6.62 -13.98 -0.87
C SER A 25 7.58 -13.68 0.28
N SER A 26 8.85 -13.48 -0.04
CA SER A 26 9.89 -13.02 0.89
C SER A 26 10.55 -11.73 0.39
N PRO A 27 11.12 -10.90 1.28
CA PRO A 27 11.82 -9.69 0.89
C PRO A 27 12.95 -9.97 -0.11
N VAL A 28 13.12 -9.10 -1.08
CA VAL A 28 14.29 -9.15 -1.95
C VAL A 28 15.50 -8.66 -1.16
N ARG A 29 16.56 -9.48 -1.15
CA ARG A 29 17.87 -9.15 -0.56
C ARG A 29 18.92 -8.90 -1.64
N PRO A 30 19.12 -7.65 -2.09
CA PRO A 30 20.13 -7.35 -3.11
C PRO A 30 21.54 -7.65 -2.59
N PRO A 31 22.44 -8.27 -3.39
CA PRO A 31 23.73 -8.81 -2.90
C PRO A 31 24.70 -7.78 -2.31
N MET A 32 24.54 -6.49 -2.60
CA MET A 32 25.42 -5.44 -2.06
C MET A 32 25.15 -5.10 -0.60
N PHE A 33 24.07 -5.61 0.00
CA PHE A 33 23.75 -5.39 1.40
C PHE A 33 24.12 -6.63 2.25
N PRO A 34 24.91 -6.47 3.32
CA PRO A 34 25.32 -7.58 4.18
C PRO A 34 24.24 -7.88 5.24
N PHE A 35 23.19 -8.63 4.86
CA PHE A 35 22.06 -8.95 5.76
C PHE A 35 22.43 -9.78 7.00
N GLU A 36 23.57 -10.45 7.01
CA GLU A 36 24.07 -11.14 8.22
C GLU A 36 24.48 -10.15 9.33
N HIS A 37 24.57 -8.86 9.02
CA HIS A 37 24.94 -7.82 9.98
C HIS A 37 23.70 -7.27 10.71
N ILE A 38 23.75 -7.24 12.04
CA ILE A 38 22.65 -6.83 12.95
C ILE A 38 22.04 -5.43 12.74
N ARG A 39 22.62 -4.60 11.88
CA ARG A 39 22.13 -3.24 11.55
C ARG A 39 21.53 -3.12 10.14
N VAL A 40 21.53 -4.21 9.38
CA VAL A 40 21.01 -4.26 8.01
C VAL A 40 19.84 -5.23 8.01
N HIS A 41 18.64 -4.71 7.81
CA HIS A 41 17.40 -5.47 7.94
C HIS A 41 16.63 -5.46 6.63
N ASP A 42 15.89 -6.52 6.37
CA ASP A 42 14.73 -6.46 5.50
C ASP A 42 13.45 -6.21 6.31
N SER A 43 12.29 -6.20 5.65
CA SER A 43 11.01 -5.93 6.31
C SER A 43 10.55 -7.01 7.28
N ASP A 44 11.07 -8.23 7.17
CA ASP A 44 10.68 -9.33 8.03
C ASP A 44 11.55 -9.31 9.31
N GLU A 45 12.86 -9.11 9.15
CA GLU A 45 13.85 -9.04 10.25
C GLU A 45 13.82 -7.74 11.07
N ILE A 46 13.27 -6.64 10.52
CA ILE A 46 13.22 -5.35 11.23
C ILE A 46 12.41 -5.41 12.54
N LEU A 47 11.52 -6.39 12.66
CA LEU A 47 10.71 -6.62 13.87
C LEU A 47 11.50 -7.30 14.99
N GLU A 48 12.68 -7.83 14.68
CA GLU A 48 13.56 -8.54 15.61
C GLU A 48 14.61 -7.61 16.26
N MET A 49 14.54 -6.31 15.98
CA MET A 49 15.49 -5.33 16.53
C MET A 49 15.41 -5.23 18.07
N ASP A 50 16.54 -5.45 18.73
CA ASP A 50 16.64 -5.32 20.19
C ASP A 50 16.56 -3.87 20.70
N ARG A 51 16.95 -2.90 19.86
CA ARG A 51 16.99 -1.48 20.20
C ARG A 51 16.62 -0.60 19.01
N LEU A 52 15.93 0.52 19.29
CA LEU A 52 15.68 1.55 18.29
C LEU A 52 17.00 2.29 17.96
N PRO A 53 17.36 2.44 16.68
CA PRO A 53 18.52 3.23 16.27
C PRO A 53 18.17 4.71 16.37
N ARG A 54 19.17 5.59 16.55
CA ARG A 54 18.92 7.05 16.48
C ARG A 54 18.74 7.54 15.04
N THR A 55 19.33 6.83 14.08
CA THR A 55 19.28 7.16 12.65
C THR A 55 19.00 5.91 11.82
N LEU A 56 18.08 6.01 10.87
CA LEU A 56 17.67 4.90 9.99
C LEU A 56 17.67 5.36 8.52
N ALA A 57 18.31 4.59 7.65
CA ALA A 57 18.11 4.71 6.20
C ALA A 57 17.11 3.65 5.73
N VAL A 58 16.06 4.07 5.02
CA VAL A 58 15.08 3.19 4.38
C VAL A 58 15.31 3.25 2.88
N VAL A 59 15.75 2.12 2.30
CA VAL A 59 16.04 1.99 0.88
C VAL A 59 14.82 1.39 0.16
N GLY A 60 14.08 2.24 -0.54
CA GLY A 60 12.82 1.91 -1.20
C GLY A 60 11.62 2.66 -0.60
N ALA A 61 10.93 3.44 -1.44
CA ALA A 61 9.72 4.21 -1.12
C ALA A 61 8.44 3.54 -1.66
N GLY A 62 8.42 2.20 -1.61
CA GLY A 62 7.17 1.43 -1.76
C GLY A 62 6.39 1.38 -0.44
N VAL A 63 5.20 0.76 -0.45
CA VAL A 63 4.27 0.72 0.70
C VAL A 63 4.98 0.35 2.00
N ILE A 64 5.70 -0.78 2.01
CA ILE A 64 6.43 -1.29 3.19
C ILE A 64 7.45 -0.26 3.71
N GLY A 65 8.26 0.32 2.81
CA GLY A 65 9.26 1.30 3.19
C GLY A 65 8.64 2.59 3.74
N SER A 66 7.52 3.02 3.16
CA SER A 66 6.78 4.20 3.62
C SER A 66 6.17 4.00 5.02
N GLU A 67 5.57 2.84 5.27
CA GLU A 67 4.97 2.49 6.57
C GLU A 67 6.04 2.46 7.65
N TYR A 68 7.12 1.68 7.47
CA TYR A 68 8.20 1.61 8.46
C TYR A 68 8.89 2.97 8.67
N ALA A 69 9.13 3.74 7.61
CA ALA A 69 9.70 5.07 7.77
C ALA A 69 8.84 5.98 8.64
N CYS A 70 7.50 5.94 8.47
CA CYS A 70 6.59 6.66 9.34
C CYS A 70 6.64 6.15 10.78
N THR A 71 6.60 4.83 10.97
CA THR A 71 6.66 4.20 12.31
C THR A 71 7.92 4.61 13.06
N PHE A 72 9.10 4.47 12.43
CA PHE A 72 10.36 4.82 13.07
C PHE A 72 10.49 6.33 13.32
N ALA A 73 10.05 7.17 12.38
CA ALA A 73 10.06 8.62 12.59
C ALA A 73 9.14 9.04 13.75
N ALA A 74 7.95 8.44 13.86
CA ALA A 74 7.02 8.66 14.97
C ALA A 74 7.59 8.21 16.32
N LEU A 75 8.47 7.19 16.33
CA LEU A 75 9.22 6.75 17.51
C LEU A 75 10.45 7.63 17.82
N GLY A 76 10.66 8.73 17.07
CA GLY A 76 11.73 9.69 17.29
C GLY A 76 13.05 9.37 16.57
N VAL A 77 13.06 8.38 15.67
CA VAL A 77 14.23 8.04 14.86
C VAL A 77 14.37 9.05 13.71
N LYS A 78 15.59 9.54 13.46
CA LYS A 78 15.84 10.36 12.27
C LYS A 78 15.91 9.46 11.04
N VAL A 79 14.95 9.61 10.13
CA VAL A 79 14.81 8.72 8.96
C VAL A 79 15.21 9.42 7.66
N TRP A 80 16.00 8.72 6.84
CA TRP A 80 16.22 9.05 5.44
C TRP A 80 15.54 8.00 4.57
N MET A 81 14.75 8.42 3.60
CA MET A 81 14.15 7.54 2.61
C MET A 81 14.84 7.74 1.26
N ILE A 82 15.34 6.65 0.67
CA ILE A 82 16.12 6.67 -0.56
C ILE A 82 15.39 5.84 -1.61
N ASP A 83 15.07 6.43 -2.76
CA ASP A 83 14.49 5.71 -3.88
C ASP A 83 15.03 6.23 -5.21
N GLY A 84 15.21 5.32 -6.16
CA GLY A 84 15.67 5.67 -7.51
C GLY A 84 14.60 6.40 -8.33
N ARG A 85 13.36 6.44 -7.86
CA ARG A 85 12.25 7.20 -8.43
C ARG A 85 12.17 8.61 -7.83
N GLY A 86 11.43 9.47 -8.51
CA GLY A 86 11.23 10.87 -8.12
C GLY A 86 9.95 11.15 -7.34
N GLU A 87 9.14 10.13 -7.03
CA GLU A 87 7.86 10.30 -6.36
C GLU A 87 7.55 9.14 -5.39
N LEU A 88 6.83 9.49 -4.32
CA LEU A 88 6.32 8.55 -3.33
C LEU A 88 5.12 7.79 -3.89
N LEU A 89 5.11 6.46 -3.79
CA LEU A 89 3.92 5.63 -4.08
C LEU A 89 3.19 6.02 -5.39
N PRO A 90 3.86 5.90 -6.56
CA PRO A 90 3.35 6.36 -7.86
C PRO A 90 2.06 5.69 -8.35
N MET A 91 1.64 4.63 -7.68
CA MET A 91 0.38 3.95 -7.96
C MET A 91 -0.83 4.71 -7.41
N LEU A 92 -0.63 5.64 -6.47
CA LEU A 92 -1.71 6.44 -5.90
C LEU A 92 -2.13 7.58 -6.84
N ASP A 93 -3.30 8.16 -6.56
CA ASP A 93 -3.66 9.46 -7.09
C ASP A 93 -2.60 10.52 -6.70
N ALA A 94 -2.25 11.40 -7.63
CA ALA A 94 -1.12 12.30 -7.44
C ALA A 94 -1.32 13.30 -6.30
N ASP A 95 -2.55 13.71 -5.99
CA ASP A 95 -2.81 14.59 -4.85
C ASP A 95 -2.55 13.85 -3.54
N LEU A 96 -2.95 12.56 -3.49
CA LEU A 96 -2.77 11.70 -2.33
C LEU A 96 -1.29 11.43 -2.05
N SER A 97 -0.53 11.07 -3.10
CA SER A 97 0.92 10.85 -3.02
C SER A 97 1.66 12.11 -2.52
N LYS A 98 1.40 13.28 -3.13
CA LYS A 98 2.07 14.54 -2.78
C LYS A 98 1.74 15.00 -1.36
N ALA A 99 0.48 14.92 -0.97
CA ALA A 99 0.05 15.33 0.37
C ALA A 99 0.61 14.39 1.45
N LEU A 100 0.68 13.08 1.18
CA LEU A 100 1.34 12.13 2.07
C LEU A 100 2.83 12.43 2.21
N GLU A 101 3.54 12.66 1.10
CA GLU A 101 4.97 13.03 1.13
C GLU A 101 5.22 14.31 1.93
N ALA A 102 4.39 15.34 1.70
CA ALA A 102 4.46 16.60 2.44
C ALA A 102 4.27 16.37 3.94
N SER A 103 3.25 15.60 4.33
CA SER A 103 3.02 15.27 5.74
C SER A 103 4.18 14.48 6.36
N MET A 104 4.70 13.47 5.66
CA MET A 104 5.87 12.70 6.10
C MET A 104 7.11 13.58 6.30
N ARG A 105 7.30 14.58 5.43
CA ARG A 105 8.43 15.50 5.51
C ARG A 105 8.27 16.53 6.63
N GLU A 106 7.11 17.17 6.70
CA GLU A 106 6.86 18.33 7.56
C GLU A 106 6.48 17.93 8.99
N LYS A 107 5.65 16.90 9.16
CA LYS A 107 5.18 16.45 10.48
C LYS A 107 6.11 15.44 11.13
N LEU A 108 6.70 14.52 10.35
CA LEU A 108 7.58 13.47 10.88
C LEU A 108 9.08 13.75 10.68
N GLY A 109 9.44 14.78 9.91
CA GLY A 109 10.85 15.13 9.67
C GLY A 109 11.61 14.14 8.79
N ILE A 110 10.92 13.32 8.00
CA ILE A 110 11.55 12.34 7.11
C ILE A 110 12.28 13.07 5.98
N THR A 111 13.55 12.73 5.78
CA THR A 111 14.36 13.28 4.68
C THR A 111 14.31 12.35 3.47
N PHE A 112 13.73 12.81 2.37
CA PHE A 112 13.71 12.05 1.12
C PHE A 112 14.92 12.38 0.24
N LEU A 113 15.57 11.33 -0.26
CA LEU A 113 16.65 11.37 -1.25
C LEU A 113 16.13 10.74 -2.55
N TRP A 114 15.40 11.55 -3.33
CA TRP A 114 14.78 11.13 -4.59
C TRP A 114 15.75 11.08 -5.76
N ASN A 115 15.48 10.18 -6.71
CA ASN A 115 16.34 9.92 -7.87
C ASN A 115 17.78 9.55 -7.46
N ARG A 116 17.90 8.88 -6.31
CA ARG A 116 19.18 8.42 -5.75
C ARG A 116 19.16 6.91 -5.59
N ARG A 117 20.30 6.27 -5.77
CA ARG A 117 20.44 4.82 -5.57
C ARG A 117 21.55 4.53 -4.59
N VAL A 118 21.38 3.50 -3.76
CA VAL A 118 22.48 2.99 -2.96
C VAL A 118 23.29 2.02 -3.84
N THR A 119 24.59 2.27 -3.94
CA THR A 119 25.51 1.47 -4.79
C THR A 119 26.43 0.57 -3.98
N ALA A 120 26.69 0.91 -2.71
CA ALA A 120 27.44 0.10 -1.77
C ALA A 120 26.95 0.30 -0.32
N CYS A 121 27.11 -0.74 0.51
CA CYS A 121 26.81 -0.74 1.93
C CYS A 121 28.00 -1.31 2.71
N GLU A 122 28.66 -0.46 3.49
CA GLU A 122 29.79 -0.83 4.35
C GLU A 122 29.32 -0.92 5.80
N ALA A 123 29.27 -2.13 6.34
CA ALA A 123 28.88 -2.42 7.72
C ALA A 123 30.07 -3.08 8.47
N PRO A 124 30.88 -2.31 9.22
CA PRO A 124 32.06 -2.84 9.89
C PRO A 124 31.68 -3.76 11.05
N GLU A 125 32.46 -4.82 11.27
CA GLU A 125 32.28 -5.78 12.38
C GLU A 125 32.32 -5.10 13.77
N HIS A 126 33.06 -4.00 13.87
CA HIS A 126 33.14 -3.16 15.05
C HIS A 126 32.73 -1.73 14.73
N GLY A 127 31.90 -1.15 15.59
CA GLY A 127 31.32 0.19 15.40
C GLY A 127 29.82 0.17 15.63
N ASP A 128 29.21 1.35 15.60
CA ASP A 128 27.76 1.53 15.81
C ASP A 128 26.99 1.97 14.57
N GLU A 129 27.67 2.09 13.42
CA GLU A 129 27.12 2.70 12.22
C GLU A 129 27.39 1.87 10.96
N VAL A 130 26.54 2.07 9.96
CA VAL A 130 26.61 1.54 8.60
C VAL A 130 26.75 2.73 7.65
N THR A 131 27.61 2.61 6.65
CA THR A 131 27.83 3.66 5.64
C THR A 131 27.30 3.23 4.29
N LEU A 132 26.37 4.00 3.74
CA LEU A 132 25.81 3.83 2.40
C LEU A 132 26.51 4.77 1.43
N THR A 133 26.96 4.24 0.29
CA THR A 133 27.38 5.07 -0.85
C THR A 133 26.17 5.35 -1.73
N ILE A 134 25.93 6.63 -2.00
CA ILE A 134 24.79 7.13 -2.77
C ILE A 134 25.26 7.50 -4.17
N ASP A 135 24.58 6.95 -5.17
CA ASP A 135 24.93 6.98 -6.58
C ASP A 135 26.35 6.41 -6.83
N ASP A 136 26.85 6.49 -8.07
CA ASP A 136 28.23 6.07 -8.40
C ASP A 136 29.27 7.15 -7.98
N ASP A 137 28.96 7.95 -6.95
CA ASP A 137 29.79 9.03 -6.42
C ASP A 137 30.29 8.66 -5.00
N PRO A 138 31.54 8.18 -4.85
CA PRO A 138 32.11 7.80 -3.56
C PRO A 138 32.18 8.93 -2.53
N SER A 139 32.01 10.19 -2.95
CA SER A 139 31.99 11.34 -2.05
C SER A 139 30.62 11.54 -1.38
N GLN A 140 29.56 11.00 -1.96
CA GLN A 140 28.20 11.05 -1.41
C GLN A 140 27.95 9.84 -0.53
N LYS A 141 28.20 10.01 0.78
CA LYS A 141 28.00 8.99 1.78
C LYS A 141 26.92 9.38 2.77
N LEU A 142 26.14 8.39 3.21
CA LEU A 142 25.18 8.51 4.31
C LEU A 142 25.55 7.49 5.39
N THR A 143 25.87 7.96 6.59
CA THR A 143 26.19 7.12 7.74
C THR A 143 25.02 7.11 8.72
N VAL A 144 24.55 5.92 9.10
CA VAL A 144 23.36 5.69 9.94
C VAL A 144 23.56 4.51 10.89
N GLU A 145 22.78 4.42 11.95
CA GLU A 145 22.84 3.33 12.93
C GLU A 145 22.07 2.08 12.51
N GLY A 146 21.14 2.21 11.55
CA GLY A 146 20.40 1.10 10.98
C GLY A 146 20.03 1.34 9.52
N VAL A 147 19.83 0.26 8.78
CA VAL A 147 19.39 0.28 7.38
C VAL A 147 18.25 -0.71 7.21
N LEU A 148 17.14 -0.26 6.63
CA LEU A 148 16.03 -1.10 6.19
C LEU A 148 16.03 -1.16 4.66
N ILE A 149 16.08 -2.38 4.10
CA ILE A 149 15.99 -2.62 2.66
C ILE A 149 14.56 -3.03 2.30
N ALA A 150 13.83 -2.11 1.66
CA ALA A 150 12.47 -2.29 1.19
C ALA A 150 12.42 -2.38 -0.35
N ALA A 151 13.24 -3.26 -0.94
CA ALA A 151 13.45 -3.39 -2.39
C ALA A 151 12.35 -4.18 -3.15
N GLY A 152 11.21 -4.42 -2.50
CA GLY A 152 10.14 -5.29 -2.99
C GLY A 152 10.29 -6.74 -2.51
N ARG A 153 9.42 -7.62 -3.01
CA ARG A 153 9.32 -9.02 -2.60
C ARG A 153 9.38 -9.96 -3.80
N SER A 154 9.79 -11.21 -3.57
CA SER A 154 9.87 -12.30 -4.55
C SER A 154 9.05 -13.50 -4.09
N SER A 155 8.39 -14.20 -5.01
CA SER A 155 7.51 -15.31 -4.69
C SER A 155 8.28 -16.54 -4.19
N ASN A 156 7.72 -17.24 -3.21
CA ASN A 156 8.35 -18.38 -2.54
C ASN A 156 8.08 -19.69 -3.27
N THR A 157 8.75 -19.91 -4.40
CA THR A 157 8.57 -21.11 -5.25
C THR A 157 9.83 -21.96 -5.42
N GLN A 158 11.00 -21.45 -5.05
CA GLN A 158 12.29 -22.10 -5.21
C GLN A 158 12.40 -23.48 -4.53
N ASN A 159 11.73 -23.65 -3.38
CA ASN A 159 11.80 -24.88 -2.59
C ASN A 159 10.62 -25.83 -2.83
N LEU A 160 9.75 -25.56 -3.82
CA LEU A 160 8.55 -26.35 -4.08
C LEU A 160 8.76 -27.53 -5.05
N ASN A 161 9.93 -27.64 -5.68
CA ASN A 161 10.18 -28.63 -6.74
C ASN A 161 9.07 -28.61 -7.82
N LEU A 162 8.78 -27.42 -8.35
CA LEU A 162 7.67 -27.19 -9.28
C LEU A 162 7.73 -28.08 -10.54
N GLU A 163 8.92 -28.43 -11.01
CA GLU A 163 9.12 -29.29 -12.16
C GLU A 163 8.48 -30.68 -11.95
N ALA A 164 8.62 -31.25 -10.75
CA ALA A 164 7.99 -32.53 -10.41
C ALA A 164 6.45 -32.45 -10.42
N ALA A 165 5.89 -31.25 -10.20
CA ALA A 165 4.47 -30.97 -10.31
C ALA A 165 4.02 -30.59 -11.73
N GLY A 166 4.93 -30.44 -12.69
CA GLY A 166 4.62 -29.98 -14.05
C GLY A 166 4.39 -28.48 -14.17
N LEU A 167 4.93 -27.69 -13.24
CA LEU A 167 4.80 -26.23 -13.20
C LEU A 167 6.13 -25.55 -13.50
N VAL A 168 6.07 -24.39 -14.14
CA VAL A 168 7.23 -23.56 -14.45
C VAL A 168 7.02 -22.17 -13.82
N PRO A 169 7.94 -21.71 -12.95
CA PRO A 169 7.86 -20.38 -12.39
C PRO A 169 8.15 -19.33 -13.47
N GLY A 170 7.38 -18.24 -13.45
CA GLY A 170 7.63 -17.03 -14.22
C GLY A 170 8.69 -16.14 -13.58
N ASN A 171 8.76 -14.89 -14.05
CA ASN A 171 9.67 -13.89 -13.50
C ASN A 171 9.45 -13.71 -11.99
N ARG A 172 10.52 -13.58 -11.20
CA ARG A 172 10.50 -13.49 -9.72
C ARG A 172 9.79 -14.65 -9.02
N GLY A 173 9.72 -15.82 -9.65
CA GLY A 173 9.14 -17.02 -9.07
C GLY A 173 7.61 -17.09 -9.15
N LEU A 174 6.96 -16.19 -9.91
CA LEU A 174 5.51 -16.09 -9.98
C LEU A 174 4.86 -17.30 -10.65
N LEU A 175 3.74 -17.78 -10.12
CA LEU A 175 2.93 -18.81 -10.76
C LEU A 175 1.85 -18.17 -11.64
N VAL A 176 1.70 -18.71 -12.85
CA VAL A 176 0.63 -18.30 -13.77
C VAL A 176 -0.64 -19.08 -13.46
N VAL A 177 -1.76 -18.37 -13.40
CA VAL A 177 -3.08 -18.93 -13.11
C VAL A 177 -4.15 -18.37 -14.06
N ASP A 178 -5.24 -19.10 -14.21
CA ASP A 178 -6.46 -18.66 -14.90
C ASP A 178 -7.37 -17.80 -13.99
N GLU A 179 -8.56 -17.43 -14.48
CA GLU A 179 -9.55 -16.63 -13.74
C GLU A 179 -10.10 -17.30 -12.47
N HIS A 180 -9.92 -18.62 -12.34
CA HIS A 180 -10.28 -19.40 -11.16
C HIS A 180 -9.07 -19.70 -10.27
N TYR A 181 -7.94 -19.03 -10.51
CA TYR A 181 -6.70 -19.21 -9.77
C TYR A 181 -6.12 -20.62 -9.90
N ARG A 182 -6.46 -21.33 -10.99
CA ARG A 182 -5.94 -22.66 -11.30
C ARG A 182 -4.70 -22.53 -12.18
N THR A 183 -3.69 -23.35 -11.90
CA THR A 183 -2.45 -23.40 -12.69
C THR A 183 -2.65 -24.18 -14.00
N SER A 184 -1.58 -24.38 -14.79
CA SER A 184 -1.61 -25.28 -15.95
C SER A 184 -1.89 -26.74 -15.60
N VAL A 185 -1.77 -27.12 -14.32
CA VAL A 185 -2.05 -28.46 -13.81
C VAL A 185 -3.43 -28.47 -13.15
N PRO A 186 -4.42 -29.22 -13.66
CA PRO A 186 -5.84 -29.02 -13.34
C PRO A 186 -6.24 -29.11 -11.86
N HIS A 187 -5.48 -29.86 -11.06
CA HIS A 187 -5.74 -30.07 -9.64
C HIS A 187 -4.86 -29.20 -8.73
N ILE A 188 -4.04 -28.30 -9.30
CA ILE A 188 -3.18 -27.38 -8.57
C ILE A 188 -3.65 -25.95 -8.83
N TYR A 189 -3.92 -25.25 -7.74
CA TYR A 189 -4.30 -23.84 -7.69
C TYR A 189 -3.18 -23.02 -7.04
N ALA A 190 -3.17 -21.71 -7.25
CA ALA A 190 -2.26 -20.81 -6.57
C ALA A 190 -2.91 -19.46 -6.27
N ALA A 191 -2.64 -18.88 -5.10
CA ALA A 191 -3.23 -17.62 -4.68
C ALA A 191 -2.28 -16.79 -3.79
N GLY A 192 -2.51 -15.47 -3.77
CA GLY A 192 -1.73 -14.49 -3.03
C GLY A 192 -0.45 -14.07 -3.74
N ASP A 193 0.54 -13.59 -2.99
CA ASP A 193 1.78 -13.03 -3.57
C ASP A 193 2.54 -13.99 -4.49
N VAL A 194 2.30 -15.30 -4.39
CA VAL A 194 2.92 -16.30 -5.27
C VAL A 194 2.44 -16.18 -6.73
N ILE A 195 1.28 -15.55 -6.97
CA ILE A 195 0.75 -15.25 -8.32
C ILE A 195 0.91 -13.79 -8.73
N GLY A 196 1.40 -12.93 -7.82
CA GLY A 196 1.77 -11.55 -8.11
C GLY A 196 0.68 -10.53 -7.85
N TYR A 197 0.77 -9.39 -8.55
CA TYR A 197 -0.12 -8.25 -8.32
C TYR A 197 -1.58 -8.60 -8.63
N PRO A 198 -2.55 -8.15 -7.80
CA PRO A 198 -2.40 -7.37 -6.57
C PRO A 198 -2.00 -8.22 -5.35
N ALA A 199 -0.80 -7.96 -4.83
CA ALA A 199 -0.19 -8.66 -3.70
C ALA A 199 -0.53 -7.94 -2.38
N LEU A 200 -1.79 -8.10 -1.95
CA LEU A 200 -2.31 -7.56 -0.69
C LEU A 200 -2.94 -8.71 0.11
N ALA A 201 -2.86 -8.68 1.44
CA ALA A 201 -3.44 -9.72 2.29
C ALA A 201 -4.96 -9.88 2.05
N SER A 202 -5.69 -8.77 1.98
CA SER A 202 -7.13 -8.74 1.70
C SER A 202 -7.48 -9.40 0.36
N THR A 203 -6.69 -9.08 -0.68
CA THR A 203 -6.91 -9.66 -2.01
C THR A 203 -6.52 -11.12 -2.06
N SER A 204 -5.39 -11.50 -1.45
CA SER A 204 -4.92 -12.89 -1.36
C SER A 204 -5.95 -13.81 -0.72
N MET A 205 -6.62 -13.35 0.34
CA MET A 205 -7.71 -14.09 0.97
C MET A 205 -8.90 -14.30 0.01
N GLU A 206 -9.28 -13.30 -0.77
CA GLU A 206 -10.37 -13.41 -1.74
C GLU A 206 -10.00 -14.34 -2.91
N GLN A 207 -8.77 -14.25 -3.42
CA GLN A 207 -8.23 -15.14 -4.46
C GLN A 207 -8.29 -16.61 -4.01
N ALA A 208 -7.81 -16.90 -2.80
CA ALA A 208 -7.84 -18.26 -2.24
C ALA A 208 -9.28 -18.77 -2.03
N ARG A 209 -10.21 -17.90 -1.61
CA ARG A 209 -11.63 -18.26 -1.50
C ARG A 209 -12.22 -18.64 -2.84
N VAL A 210 -11.97 -17.87 -3.90
CA VAL A 210 -12.43 -18.20 -5.26
C VAL A 210 -11.84 -19.53 -5.73
N ALA A 211 -10.52 -19.71 -5.55
CA ALA A 211 -9.82 -20.94 -5.92
C ALA A 211 -10.46 -22.19 -5.28
N MET A 212 -10.69 -22.14 -3.97
CA MET A 212 -11.23 -23.28 -3.23
C MET A 212 -12.73 -23.46 -3.43
N CYS A 213 -13.50 -22.40 -3.66
CA CYS A 213 -14.90 -22.54 -4.03
C CYS A 213 -15.04 -23.22 -5.41
N HIS A 214 -14.19 -22.83 -6.37
CA HIS A 214 -14.13 -23.48 -7.67
C HIS A 214 -13.72 -24.96 -7.54
N ALA A 215 -12.63 -25.25 -6.84
CA ALA A 215 -12.11 -26.61 -6.70
C ALA A 215 -13.08 -27.55 -5.96
N CYS A 216 -13.82 -27.06 -4.97
CA CYS A 216 -14.78 -27.84 -4.19
C CYS A 216 -16.22 -27.77 -4.72
N HIS A 217 -16.44 -27.17 -5.90
CA HIS A 217 -17.77 -26.98 -6.50
C HIS A 217 -18.78 -26.28 -5.58
N VAL A 218 -18.31 -25.30 -4.81
CA VAL A 218 -19.14 -24.46 -3.94
C VAL A 218 -19.58 -23.22 -4.73
N GLY A 219 -20.89 -23.02 -4.88
CA GLY A 219 -21.49 -21.89 -5.61
C GLY A 219 -21.37 -20.51 -4.94
N LEU A 220 -20.32 -20.28 -4.15
CA LEU A 220 -20.01 -19.03 -3.46
C LEU A 220 -18.73 -18.43 -4.06
N LYS A 221 -18.52 -17.11 -3.92
CA LYS A 221 -17.29 -16.41 -4.31
C LYS A 221 -16.74 -16.86 -5.67
N LEU A 222 -17.53 -16.62 -6.73
CA LEU A 222 -17.20 -17.08 -8.08
C LEU A 222 -16.07 -16.28 -8.75
N HIS A 223 -15.87 -15.04 -8.31
CA HIS A 223 -14.83 -14.14 -8.79
C HIS A 223 -14.40 -13.19 -7.66
N VAL A 224 -13.18 -12.68 -7.74
CA VAL A 224 -12.75 -11.54 -6.94
C VAL A 224 -13.34 -10.27 -7.55
N SER A 225 -13.77 -9.34 -6.69
CA SER A 225 -14.22 -8.01 -7.13
C SER A 225 -13.13 -7.34 -7.98
N SER A 226 -13.49 -6.80 -9.14
CA SER A 226 -12.57 -5.96 -9.92
C SER A 226 -12.23 -4.64 -9.23
N LEU A 227 -13.04 -4.26 -8.24
CA LEU A 227 -12.84 -3.11 -7.40
C LEU A 227 -12.16 -3.53 -6.09
N LEU A 228 -10.87 -3.23 -5.98
CA LEU A 228 -10.03 -3.58 -4.83
C LEU A 228 -9.53 -2.30 -4.17
N PRO A 229 -9.81 -2.07 -2.88
CA PRO A 229 -9.23 -0.93 -2.17
C PRO A 229 -7.75 -1.17 -1.89
N THR A 230 -6.98 -0.09 -1.93
CA THR A 230 -5.60 -0.05 -1.44
C THR A 230 -5.59 0.69 -0.11
N GLY A 231 -5.03 0.08 0.93
CA GLY A 231 -4.78 0.72 2.22
C GLY A 231 -3.28 0.80 2.47
N ILE A 232 -2.82 1.94 2.96
CA ILE A 232 -1.43 2.22 3.31
C ILE A 232 -1.43 2.82 4.72
N TYR A 233 -0.78 2.13 5.64
CA TYR A 233 -0.80 2.42 7.07
C TYR A 233 0.36 3.34 7.48
N THR A 234 0.59 4.39 6.68
CA THR A 234 1.50 5.48 6.99
C THR A 234 0.91 6.42 8.05
N ILE A 235 1.64 7.49 8.40
CA ILE A 235 1.13 8.55 9.26
C ILE A 235 1.17 9.89 8.48
N PRO A 236 0.01 10.41 8.04
CA PRO A 236 -1.34 9.83 8.17
C PRO A 236 -1.54 8.59 7.27
N GLU A 237 -2.62 7.83 7.54
CA GLU A 237 -3.05 6.74 6.66
C GLU A 237 -3.43 7.29 5.28
N ALA A 238 -3.25 6.47 4.26
CA ALA A 238 -3.73 6.75 2.90
C ALA A 238 -4.52 5.57 2.38
N SER A 239 -5.63 5.84 1.69
CA SER A 239 -6.41 4.78 1.06
C SER A 239 -7.08 5.26 -0.21
N MET A 240 -7.27 4.35 -1.16
CA MET A 240 -7.99 4.65 -2.39
C MET A 240 -8.71 3.44 -2.95
N VAL A 241 -9.72 3.70 -3.77
CA VAL A 241 -10.38 2.69 -4.59
C VAL A 241 -10.91 3.34 -5.87
N GLY A 242 -10.92 2.59 -6.97
CA GLY A 242 -11.33 3.10 -8.27
C GLY A 242 -10.19 3.74 -9.04
N ALA A 243 -10.54 4.56 -10.04
CA ALA A 243 -9.58 5.20 -10.92
C ALA A 243 -8.98 6.45 -10.28
N SER A 244 -7.69 6.71 -10.49
CA SER A 244 -7.07 7.99 -10.16
C SER A 244 -7.48 9.11 -11.12
N GLU A 245 -7.25 10.37 -10.74
CA GLU A 245 -7.51 11.50 -11.63
C GLU A 245 -6.67 11.41 -12.92
N GLU A 246 -5.44 10.94 -12.83
CA GLU A 246 -4.56 10.72 -13.97
C GLU A 246 -5.11 9.67 -14.94
N GLU A 247 -5.66 8.57 -14.41
CA GLU A 247 -6.27 7.50 -15.21
C GLU A 247 -7.54 7.98 -15.92
N VAL A 248 -8.42 8.68 -15.20
CA VAL A 248 -9.65 9.26 -15.78
C VAL A 248 -9.32 10.27 -16.88
N LYS A 249 -8.32 11.13 -16.64
CA LYS A 249 -7.83 12.10 -17.62
C LYS A 249 -7.21 11.42 -18.84
N LYS A 250 -6.37 10.40 -18.64
CA LYS A 250 -5.76 9.60 -19.71
C LYS A 250 -6.81 8.87 -20.56
N ALA A 251 -7.89 8.41 -19.93
CA ALA A 251 -9.02 7.78 -20.61
C ALA A 251 -9.92 8.77 -21.37
N GLY A 252 -9.70 10.08 -21.24
CA GLY A 252 -10.51 11.10 -21.90
C GLY A 252 -11.95 11.18 -21.37
N ILE A 253 -12.20 10.71 -20.15
CA ILE A 253 -13.53 10.75 -19.52
C ILE A 253 -13.74 12.14 -18.93
N PRO A 254 -14.77 12.91 -19.34
CA PRO A 254 -15.11 14.16 -18.67
C PRO A 254 -15.47 13.90 -17.22
N TYR A 255 -14.83 14.60 -16.28
CA TYR A 255 -15.02 14.39 -14.84
C TYR A 255 -15.16 15.71 -14.07
N VAL A 256 -15.62 15.58 -12.84
CA VAL A 256 -15.61 16.63 -11.81
C VAL A 256 -15.07 16.04 -10.51
N VAL A 257 -14.30 16.82 -9.77
CA VAL A 257 -13.73 16.40 -8.49
C VAL A 257 -14.47 17.12 -7.36
N GLY A 258 -14.86 16.35 -6.34
CA GLY A 258 -15.33 16.85 -5.06
C GLY A 258 -14.27 16.66 -4.00
N ARG A 259 -14.02 17.68 -3.17
CA ARG A 259 -13.08 17.61 -2.05
C ARG A 259 -13.74 18.03 -0.74
N ALA A 260 -13.34 17.37 0.34
CA ALA A 260 -13.62 17.78 1.71
C ALA A 260 -12.31 17.67 2.52
N SER A 261 -12.01 18.66 3.35
CA SER A 261 -10.82 18.67 4.21
C SER A 261 -11.20 18.29 5.65
N TYR A 262 -10.32 17.55 6.33
CA TYR A 262 -10.49 17.24 7.75
C TYR A 262 -10.52 18.53 8.58
N ALA A 263 -9.69 19.52 8.24
CA ALA A 263 -9.61 20.83 8.89
C ALA A 263 -10.90 21.66 8.80
N GLN A 264 -11.81 21.32 7.88
CA GLN A 264 -13.12 21.96 7.72
C GLN A 264 -14.26 21.11 8.31
N SER A 265 -13.95 19.93 8.84
CA SER A 265 -14.92 19.02 9.45
C SER A 265 -14.84 19.11 10.98
N SER A 266 -15.99 19.12 11.66
CA SER A 266 -16.01 19.15 13.13
C SER A 266 -15.31 17.93 13.73
N ARG A 267 -15.36 16.76 13.05
CA ARG A 267 -14.66 15.56 13.54
C ARG A 267 -13.14 15.68 13.39
N GLY A 268 -12.64 16.23 12.27
CA GLY A 268 -11.22 16.50 12.07
C GLY A 268 -10.66 17.48 13.10
N GLU A 269 -11.40 18.56 13.42
CA GLU A 269 -11.04 19.49 14.51
C GLU A 269 -10.99 18.78 15.88
N ILE A 270 -11.95 17.89 16.18
CA ILE A 270 -11.99 17.13 17.45
C ILE A 270 -10.79 16.20 17.62
N ILE A 271 -10.37 15.51 16.54
CA ILE A 271 -9.22 14.58 16.59
C ILE A 271 -7.88 15.30 16.40
N GLY A 272 -7.90 16.56 15.95
CA GLY A 272 -6.70 17.37 15.72
C GLY A 272 -5.95 17.02 14.43
N ASP A 273 -6.58 16.35 13.47
CA ASP A 273 -6.01 16.09 12.14
C ASP A 273 -6.46 17.18 11.17
N ASP A 274 -5.54 18.07 10.82
CA ASP A 274 -5.71 19.17 9.87
C ASP A 274 -5.14 18.87 8.48
N THR A 275 -4.49 17.72 8.30
CA THR A 275 -3.83 17.32 7.05
C THR A 275 -4.68 16.40 6.19
N GLY A 276 -5.66 15.71 6.79
CA GLY A 276 -6.51 14.77 6.08
C GLY A 276 -7.46 15.43 5.06
N PHE A 277 -7.83 14.66 4.05
CA PHE A 277 -8.86 15.02 3.09
C PHE A 277 -9.53 13.79 2.47
N LEU A 278 -10.74 14.00 1.93
CA LEU A 278 -11.44 13.09 1.06
C LEU A 278 -11.60 13.72 -0.32
N LYS A 279 -11.17 13.01 -1.36
CA LYS A 279 -11.32 13.36 -2.77
C LYS A 279 -12.19 12.32 -3.45
N LEU A 280 -13.25 12.78 -4.11
CA LEU A 280 -14.17 11.97 -4.91
C LEU A 280 -14.09 12.42 -6.37
N ILE A 281 -13.98 11.45 -7.28
CA ILE A 281 -13.96 11.70 -8.72
C ILE A 281 -15.28 11.20 -9.31
N PHE A 282 -16.02 12.08 -9.97
CA PHE A 282 -17.29 11.75 -10.61
C PHE A 282 -17.22 11.97 -12.11
N ARG A 283 -17.85 11.09 -12.89
CA ARG A 283 -18.09 11.35 -14.32
C ARG A 283 -19.01 12.55 -14.45
N ARG A 284 -18.66 13.52 -15.30
CA ARG A 284 -19.33 14.82 -15.36
C ARG A 284 -20.80 14.71 -15.78
N ASP A 285 -21.11 13.84 -16.73
CA ASP A 285 -22.41 13.79 -17.39
C ASP A 285 -23.53 13.27 -16.50
N ASP A 286 -23.25 12.23 -15.71
CA ASP A 286 -24.25 11.53 -14.89
C ASP A 286 -23.86 11.42 -13.41
N MET A 287 -22.73 12.01 -13.02
CA MET A 287 -22.19 12.01 -11.66
C MET A 287 -21.96 10.61 -11.09
N LYS A 288 -21.71 9.61 -11.94
CA LYS A 288 -21.27 8.29 -11.48
C LYS A 288 -19.92 8.40 -10.77
N LEU A 289 -19.79 7.77 -9.59
CA LEU A 289 -18.53 7.74 -8.85
C LEU A 289 -17.50 6.87 -9.58
N LEU A 290 -16.30 7.42 -9.82
CA LEU A 290 -15.21 6.79 -10.56
C LEU A 290 -14.01 6.47 -9.68
N GLY A 291 -13.77 7.26 -8.64
CA GLY A 291 -12.60 7.15 -7.77
C GLY A 291 -12.83 7.80 -6.41
N VAL A 292 -12.22 7.22 -5.39
CA VAL A 292 -12.29 7.66 -4.00
C VAL A 292 -10.87 7.61 -3.45
N HIS A 293 -10.40 8.72 -2.91
CA HIS A 293 -9.05 8.87 -2.38
C HIS A 293 -9.13 9.57 -1.04
N VAL A 294 -8.54 8.97 -0.01
CA VAL A 294 -8.61 9.43 1.37
C VAL A 294 -7.21 9.51 1.94
N LEU A 295 -6.87 10.65 2.53
CA LEU A 295 -5.70 10.84 3.38
C LEU A 295 -6.19 11.25 4.77
N GLY A 296 -5.54 10.78 5.82
CA GLY A 296 -5.86 11.21 7.18
C GLY A 296 -6.17 10.04 8.10
N GLU A 297 -6.43 10.34 9.36
CA GLU A 297 -6.84 9.34 10.34
C GLU A 297 -8.07 8.55 9.84
N HIS A 298 -8.04 7.22 10.01
CA HIS A 298 -9.07 6.30 9.53
C HIS A 298 -9.31 6.26 8.01
N ALA A 299 -8.36 6.72 7.18
CA ALA A 299 -8.50 6.65 5.72
C ALA A 299 -8.81 5.24 5.22
N THR A 300 -8.18 4.21 5.82
CA THR A 300 -8.35 2.80 5.44
C THR A 300 -9.73 2.23 5.80
N GLU A 301 -10.45 2.85 6.73
CA GLU A 301 -11.83 2.50 7.07
C GLU A 301 -12.83 3.31 6.22
N LEU A 302 -12.57 4.60 6.01
CA LEU A 302 -13.46 5.51 5.29
C LEU A 302 -13.60 5.14 3.82
N VAL A 303 -12.56 4.57 3.20
CA VAL A 303 -12.59 4.15 1.78
C VAL A 303 -13.74 3.17 1.49
N HIS A 304 -14.15 2.37 2.49
CA HIS A 304 -15.14 1.31 2.31
C HIS A 304 -16.55 1.83 1.99
N ILE A 305 -16.90 3.04 2.41
CA ILE A 305 -18.14 3.72 1.97
C ILE A 305 -18.12 3.89 0.44
N GLY A 306 -16.97 4.35 -0.08
CA GLY A 306 -16.68 4.47 -1.49
C GLY A 306 -16.71 3.14 -2.24
N VAL A 307 -16.10 2.08 -1.66
CA VAL A 307 -16.12 0.72 -2.23
C VAL A 307 -17.55 0.27 -2.50
N ILE A 308 -18.44 0.38 -1.51
CA ILE A 308 -19.84 -0.06 -1.62
C ILE A 308 -20.63 0.83 -2.59
N ALA A 309 -20.39 2.14 -2.59
CA ALA A 309 -21.01 3.06 -3.53
C ALA A 309 -20.65 2.70 -4.99
N MET A 310 -19.38 2.43 -5.26
CA MET A 310 -18.92 2.04 -6.59
C MET A 310 -19.39 0.64 -6.99
N GLN A 311 -19.43 -0.32 -6.07
CA GLN A 311 -19.98 -1.67 -6.34
C GLN A 311 -21.47 -1.66 -6.68
N THR A 312 -22.20 -0.63 -6.27
CA THR A 312 -23.62 -0.45 -6.59
C THR A 312 -23.87 0.55 -7.71
N ASP A 313 -22.81 0.92 -8.46
CA ASP A 313 -22.86 1.89 -9.56
C ASP A 313 -23.50 3.25 -9.17
N SER A 314 -23.31 3.65 -7.91
CA SER A 314 -23.95 4.85 -7.36
C SER A 314 -23.41 6.14 -7.95
N THR A 315 -24.28 7.16 -7.96
CA THR A 315 -23.94 8.52 -8.33
C THR A 315 -23.77 9.40 -7.08
N VAL A 316 -23.40 10.67 -7.28
CA VAL A 316 -23.33 11.69 -6.23
C VAL A 316 -24.60 11.78 -5.36
N GLU A 317 -25.76 11.40 -5.92
CA GLU A 317 -27.05 11.43 -5.21
C GLU A 317 -27.10 10.51 -3.99
N LEU A 318 -26.31 9.43 -3.98
CA LEU A 318 -26.19 8.55 -2.80
C LEU A 318 -25.76 9.37 -1.58
N PHE A 319 -24.69 10.16 -1.72
CA PHE A 319 -24.13 10.95 -0.63
C PHE A 319 -24.95 12.21 -0.33
N ASN A 320 -25.54 12.83 -1.36
CA ASN A 320 -26.47 13.95 -1.22
C ASN A 320 -27.64 13.57 -0.29
N ARG A 321 -28.27 12.41 -0.53
CA ARG A 321 -29.48 11.99 0.18
C ARG A 321 -29.21 11.25 1.50
N ALA A 322 -28.03 10.66 1.66
CA ALA A 322 -27.67 9.95 2.88
C ALA A 322 -27.73 10.86 4.11
N CYS A 323 -28.19 10.34 5.24
CA CYS A 323 -28.05 10.98 6.55
C CYS A 323 -26.86 10.34 7.26
N PHE A 324 -25.74 11.04 7.34
CA PHE A 324 -24.58 10.60 8.12
C PHE A 324 -24.75 11.02 9.57
N ASN A 325 -24.30 10.18 10.51
CA ASN A 325 -24.19 10.57 11.90
C ASN A 325 -23.23 11.77 12.03
N PHE A 326 -23.47 12.66 12.98
CA PHE A 326 -22.65 13.86 13.17
C PHE A 326 -22.22 14.02 14.63
N PRO A 327 -20.95 14.37 14.93
CA PRO A 327 -19.83 14.56 13.99
C PRO A 327 -19.11 13.24 13.66
N THR A 328 -18.90 12.94 12.37
CA THR A 328 -18.07 11.81 11.89
C THR A 328 -17.28 12.20 10.65
N LEU A 329 -16.15 11.53 10.40
CA LEU A 329 -15.39 11.68 9.15
C LEU A 329 -16.17 11.11 7.95
N GLY A 330 -17.09 10.16 8.17
CA GLY A 330 -17.97 9.65 7.11
C GLY A 330 -18.86 10.73 6.46
N ASP A 331 -19.25 11.78 7.19
CA ASP A 331 -20.03 12.91 6.63
C ASP A 331 -19.23 13.72 5.60
N MET A 332 -17.91 13.56 5.55
CA MET A 332 -17.09 14.17 4.50
C MET A 332 -17.48 13.73 3.09
N TYR A 333 -18.06 12.53 2.92
CA TYR A 333 -18.61 12.11 1.63
C TYR A 333 -19.71 13.05 1.14
N LYS A 334 -20.57 13.54 2.06
CA LYS A 334 -21.61 14.53 1.74
C LYS A 334 -20.99 15.88 1.38
N SER A 335 -20.03 16.35 2.16
CA SER A 335 -19.34 17.62 1.88
C SER A 335 -18.60 17.61 0.54
N ALA A 336 -17.88 16.53 0.24
CA ALA A 336 -17.21 16.35 -1.05
C ALA A 336 -18.20 16.23 -2.21
N ALA A 337 -19.34 15.56 -2.00
CA ALA A 337 -20.42 15.50 -2.98
C ALA A 337 -21.02 16.88 -3.29
N TYR A 338 -21.30 17.71 -2.28
CA TYR A 338 -21.77 19.08 -2.47
C TYR A 338 -20.75 19.93 -3.21
N ASN A 339 -19.47 19.82 -2.84
CA ASN A 339 -18.38 20.48 -3.55
C ASN A 339 -18.38 20.11 -5.05
N ALA A 340 -18.48 18.81 -5.38
CA ALA A 340 -18.55 18.36 -6.78
C ALA A 340 -19.77 18.90 -7.54
N ILE A 341 -20.95 18.94 -6.91
CA ILE A 341 -22.18 19.45 -7.52
C ILE A 341 -22.03 20.94 -7.85
N TRP A 342 -21.56 21.75 -6.89
CA TRP A 342 -21.34 23.18 -7.11
C TRP A 342 -20.26 23.43 -8.17
N THR A 343 -19.16 22.68 -8.16
CA THR A 343 -18.12 22.77 -9.19
C THR A 343 -18.66 22.44 -10.58
N ARG A 344 -19.50 21.40 -10.71
CA ARG A 344 -20.12 21.05 -11.99
C ARG A 344 -21.03 22.17 -12.51
N ASN A 345 -21.80 22.81 -11.61
CA ASN A 345 -22.75 23.86 -11.95
C ASN A 345 -22.10 25.24 -12.17
N GLY A 346 -20.80 25.38 -11.90
CA GLY A 346 -20.08 26.66 -12.01
C GLY A 346 -20.26 27.59 -10.80
N GLU A 347 -20.70 27.06 -9.66
CA GLU A 347 -21.02 27.83 -8.45
C GLU A 347 -19.86 27.84 -7.43
N ALA A 348 -18.81 27.03 -7.65
CA ALA A 348 -17.71 26.87 -6.70
C ALA A 348 -16.84 28.14 -6.52
N GLU A 349 -16.70 28.99 -7.54
CA GLU A 349 -15.97 30.27 -7.41
C GLU A 349 -16.74 31.31 -6.57
N ALA A 350 -18.08 31.20 -6.48
CA ALA A 350 -18.91 32.12 -5.70
C ALA A 350 -19.00 31.77 -4.21
N ALA A 351 -18.77 30.50 -3.83
CA ALA A 351 -18.88 30.03 -2.46
C ALA A 351 -17.67 30.40 -1.58
N THR A 352 -16.49 30.59 -2.17
CA THR A 352 -15.29 31.08 -1.45
C THR A 352 -15.41 32.52 -0.97
N GLU A 353 -16.31 33.33 -1.54
CA GLU A 353 -16.56 34.72 -1.10
C GLU A 353 -17.68 34.85 -0.05
N THR A 354 -18.44 33.79 0.23
CA THR A 354 -19.70 33.90 1.01
C THR A 354 -19.96 32.79 2.01
N MET A 355 -18.92 32.20 2.63
CA MET A 355 -19.13 31.48 3.90
C MET A 355 -19.18 32.51 5.04
N PRO A 356 -20.32 32.70 5.72
CA PRO A 356 -20.38 33.61 6.86
C PRO A 356 -19.51 33.04 8.00
N GLU A 357 -18.81 33.95 8.70
CA GLU A 357 -18.11 33.63 9.94
C GLU A 357 -19.03 32.84 10.88
N ARG A 358 -18.49 31.74 11.39
CA ARG A 358 -19.15 30.75 12.24
C ARG A 358 -19.86 31.40 13.43
N VAL A 359 -21.00 30.83 13.84
CA VAL A 359 -21.56 30.94 15.20
C VAL A 359 -21.06 29.77 16.03
#